data_AF-A0A3M2CR26-F1
#
_entry.id   AF-A0A3M2CR26-F1
#
_cell.length_a   1.000
_cell.length_b   1.000
_cell.length_c   1.000
_cell.angle_alpha   90.00
_cell.angle_beta   90.00
_cell.angle_gamma   90.00
#
_symmetry.space_group_name_H-M   'P 1'
#
loop_
_entity.id
_entity.type
_entity.pdbx_description
1 polymer ?
#
loop_
_entity_poly.entity_id
_entity_poly.type
_entity_poly.pdbx_seq_one_letter_code
_entity_poly.pdbx_strand_id
1 'polypeptide(L)'
;MNRHTLRAVRLGLAVAAFGLGLAGCGDRSAPAPAAADANKIVRDDVYEDVLGVITNLPVAGQPGTELKIHHEHIPGFKTKEGSINVTADGVPGMKSMIMPFPVDEGVDLSGFAVGDTVKFTFVVHWGGSPAWEVTRIEKLPEGTEVDFTNKVTELPANHTDDHAGHDHAGHDHGSP
;
A
#
# COMPACT_ATOMS: atom_id res chain seq x y z
N MET A 1 9.31 -29.41 -27.71
CA MET A 1 8.23 -30.17 -28.37
C MET A 1 7.26 -30.65 -27.30
N ASN A 2 6.10 -30.00 -27.14
CA ASN A 2 4.91 -30.66 -26.60
C ASN A 2 3.67 -29.89 -27.02
N ARG A 3 2.69 -30.66 -27.49
CA ARG A 3 1.61 -30.29 -28.38
C ARG A 3 0.28 -30.34 -27.61
N HIS A 4 -0.60 -29.39 -27.94
CA HIS A 4 -2.07 -29.46 -27.93
C HIS A 4 -2.80 -29.74 -26.60
N THR A 5 -3.84 -28.93 -26.31
CA THR A 5 -5.25 -29.38 -26.39
C THR A 5 -6.17 -28.14 -26.33
N LEU A 6 -6.76 -27.77 -27.47
CA LEU A 6 -7.90 -26.86 -27.53
C LEU A 6 -9.15 -27.58 -27.00
N ARG A 7 -9.92 -26.93 -26.13
CA ARG A 7 -11.33 -27.29 -25.89
C ARG A 7 -12.20 -26.05 -26.07
N ALA A 8 -12.79 -25.95 -27.26
CA ALA A 8 -13.93 -25.11 -27.55
C ALA A 8 -15.19 -25.72 -26.93
N VAL A 9 -15.94 -24.97 -26.12
CA VAL A 9 -17.31 -25.38 -25.71
C VAL A 9 -18.25 -24.17 -25.63
N ARG A 10 -19.06 -24.08 -26.69
CA ARG A 10 -20.51 -23.80 -26.75
C ARG A 10 -21.08 -22.49 -26.18
N LEU A 11 -21.32 -21.61 -27.16
CA LEU A 11 -22.53 -20.82 -27.39
C LEU A 11 -23.81 -21.43 -26.76
N GLY A 12 -24.45 -20.66 -25.87
CA GLY A 12 -25.80 -20.92 -25.34
C GLY A 12 -26.64 -19.65 -25.40
N LEU A 13 -27.58 -19.63 -26.34
CA LEU A 13 -28.56 -18.59 -26.62
C LEU A 13 -29.91 -19.00 -26.00
N ALA A 14 -30.54 -18.14 -25.18
CA ALA A 14 -31.97 -18.13 -24.84
C ALA A 14 -32.25 -16.82 -24.07
N VAL A 15 -32.92 -15.78 -24.59
CA VAL A 15 -34.34 -15.57 -25.00
C VAL A 15 -35.34 -15.56 -23.84
N ALA A 16 -36.20 -14.54 -23.87
CA ALA A 16 -37.47 -14.30 -23.14
C ALA A 16 -37.33 -13.66 -21.73
N ALA A 17 -38.18 -12.75 -21.27
CA ALA A 17 -39.31 -12.01 -21.85
C ALA A 17 -39.71 -10.91 -20.83
N PHE A 18 -40.06 -9.74 -21.36
CA PHE A 18 -41.28 -9.00 -21.07
C PHE A 18 -41.85 -9.01 -19.64
N GLY A 19 -41.70 -7.87 -18.94
CA GLY A 19 -42.52 -7.48 -17.80
C GLY A 19 -42.83 -5.99 -17.87
N LEU A 20 -43.99 -5.63 -18.43
CA LEU A 20 -44.60 -4.31 -18.24
C LEU A 20 -45.06 -4.20 -16.79
N GLY A 21 -44.53 -3.23 -16.05
CA GLY A 21 -44.91 -2.94 -14.67
C GLY A 21 -45.04 -1.44 -14.41
N LEU A 22 -46.28 -0.97 -14.46
CA LEU A 22 -46.90 0.13 -13.70
C LEU A 22 -46.13 1.46 -13.56
N ALA A 23 -46.67 2.48 -14.24
CA ALA A 23 -46.40 3.89 -13.97
C ALA A 23 -46.91 4.28 -12.57
N GLY A 24 -46.00 4.36 -11.61
CA GLY A 24 -46.22 5.01 -10.32
C GLY A 24 -45.80 6.48 -10.40
N CYS A 25 -46.76 7.40 -10.28
CA CYS A 25 -46.48 8.80 -9.94
C CYS A 25 -45.98 8.86 -8.49
N GLY A 26 -44.68 8.71 -8.31
CA GLY A 26 -44.00 8.99 -7.04
C GLY A 26 -43.55 10.44 -7.01
N ASP A 27 -43.94 11.16 -5.96
CA ASP A 27 -43.47 12.51 -5.64
C ASP A 27 -41.97 12.65 -5.85
N ARG A 28 -41.58 13.56 -6.77
CA ARG A 28 -40.19 13.99 -6.96
C ARG A 28 -39.75 14.76 -5.71
N SER A 29 -39.33 14.02 -4.70
CA SER A 29 -38.45 14.55 -3.66
C SER A 29 -37.20 15.05 -4.37
N ALA A 30 -36.86 16.33 -4.17
CA ALA A 30 -35.62 16.89 -4.67
C ALA A 30 -34.45 15.99 -4.24
N PRO A 31 -33.50 15.66 -5.14
CA PRO A 31 -32.34 14.89 -4.75
C PRO A 31 -31.66 15.61 -3.59
N ALA A 32 -31.52 14.92 -2.46
CA ALA A 32 -30.70 15.41 -1.36
C ALA A 32 -29.33 15.78 -1.93
N PRO A 33 -28.72 16.90 -1.52
CA PRO A 33 -27.36 17.22 -1.94
C PRO A 33 -26.49 16.00 -1.64
N ALA A 34 -25.81 15.49 -2.67
CA ALA A 34 -24.87 14.38 -2.50
C ALA A 34 -23.93 14.78 -1.38
N ALA A 35 -23.97 14.05 -0.25
CA ALA A 35 -23.06 14.27 0.84
C ALA A 35 -21.65 14.21 0.23
N ALA A 36 -20.91 15.33 0.32
CA ALA A 36 -19.51 15.33 -0.05
C ALA A 36 -18.86 14.17 0.70
N ASP A 37 -18.21 13.27 -0.04
CA ASP A 37 -17.68 12.01 0.46
C ASP A 37 -16.48 12.33 1.36
N ALA A 38 -16.77 12.73 2.60
CA ALA A 38 -15.82 13.22 3.61
C ALA A 38 -14.79 12.17 4.03
N ASN A 39 -14.80 11.00 3.38
CA ASN A 39 -13.92 9.88 3.65
C ASN A 39 -12.95 9.55 2.50
N LYS A 40 -12.86 10.39 1.46
CA LYS A 40 -11.83 10.22 0.43
C LYS A 40 -10.47 10.69 0.94
N ILE A 41 -9.76 9.80 1.63
CA ILE A 41 -8.36 10.03 2.02
C ILE A 41 -7.51 10.09 0.75
N VAL A 42 -6.93 11.26 0.47
CA VAL A 42 -5.93 11.48 -0.57
C VAL A 42 -4.66 11.92 0.13
N ARG A 43 -3.77 10.95 0.36
CA ARG A 43 -2.50 11.15 1.06
C ARG A 43 -1.50 10.16 0.50
N ASP A 44 -0.28 10.63 0.38
CA ASP A 44 0.87 9.82 0.00
C ASP A 44 1.79 9.65 1.21
N ASP A 45 2.30 8.43 1.41
CA ASP A 45 3.44 8.18 2.28
C ASP A 45 4.64 7.77 1.44
N VAL A 46 5.77 8.41 1.66
CA VAL A 46 7.04 8.09 1.01
C VAL A 46 7.90 7.29 1.98
N TYR A 47 8.42 6.16 1.52
CA TYR A 47 9.34 5.31 2.27
C TYR A 47 10.68 5.30 1.53
N GLU A 48 11.64 6.02 2.07
CA GLU A 48 12.96 6.22 1.47
C GLU A 48 13.97 5.18 1.98
N ASP A 49 15.01 4.96 1.16
CA ASP A 49 16.18 4.15 1.50
C ASP A 49 15.88 2.74 2.04
N VAL A 50 14.77 2.14 1.63
CA VAL A 50 14.40 0.78 2.02
C VAL A 50 15.33 -0.20 1.32
N LEU A 51 15.92 -1.11 2.09
CA LEU A 51 16.77 -2.17 1.54
C LEU A 51 15.96 -3.39 1.15
N GLY A 52 16.43 -4.09 0.13
CA GLY A 52 15.85 -5.37 -0.25
C GLY A 52 16.67 -6.13 -1.27
N VAL A 53 16.18 -7.32 -1.61
CA VAL A 53 16.77 -8.19 -2.64
C VAL A 53 15.74 -8.46 -3.73
N ILE A 54 16.12 -8.23 -4.99
CA ILE A 54 15.24 -8.52 -6.14
C ILE A 54 15.02 -10.03 -6.22
N THR A 55 13.76 -10.45 -6.16
CA THR A 55 13.34 -11.86 -6.28
C THR A 55 12.69 -12.15 -7.63
N ASN A 56 12.16 -11.13 -8.31
CA ASN A 56 11.62 -11.23 -9.66
C ASN A 56 11.73 -9.88 -10.38
N LEU A 57 11.94 -9.91 -11.70
CA LEU A 57 11.88 -8.74 -12.57
C LEU A 57 10.66 -8.80 -13.50
N PRO A 58 10.09 -7.66 -13.89
CA PRO A 58 9.09 -7.63 -14.94
C PRO A 58 9.72 -8.05 -16.27
N VAL A 59 8.96 -8.80 -17.07
CA VAL A 59 9.37 -9.27 -18.39
C VAL A 59 8.59 -8.49 -19.43
N ALA A 60 9.32 -7.78 -20.29
CA ALA A 60 8.73 -6.97 -21.36
C ALA A 60 7.74 -7.79 -22.21
N GLY A 61 6.53 -7.26 -22.38
CA GLY A 61 5.46 -7.91 -23.13
C GLY A 61 4.75 -9.07 -22.42
N GLN A 62 5.09 -9.38 -21.17
CA GLN A 62 4.40 -10.41 -20.37
C GLN A 62 3.61 -9.75 -19.22
N PRO A 63 2.32 -9.44 -19.43
CA PRO A 63 1.48 -8.89 -18.38
C PRO A 63 1.40 -9.86 -17.19
N GLY A 64 1.43 -9.32 -15.97
CA GLY A 64 1.43 -10.11 -14.74
C GLY A 64 2.82 -10.54 -14.25
N THR A 65 3.89 -10.15 -14.93
CA THR A 65 5.24 -10.18 -14.36
C THR A 65 5.55 -8.81 -13.76
N GLU A 66 5.87 -8.80 -12.46
CA GLU A 66 6.08 -7.58 -11.69
C GLU A 66 7.45 -7.62 -11.01
N LEU A 67 8.03 -6.46 -10.72
CA LEU A 67 9.18 -6.37 -9.84
C LEU A 67 8.75 -6.90 -8.46
N LYS A 68 9.46 -7.90 -7.93
CA LYS A 68 9.25 -8.39 -6.56
C LYS A 68 10.53 -8.23 -5.77
N ILE A 69 10.43 -7.63 -4.60
CA ILE A 69 11.57 -7.39 -3.72
C ILE A 69 11.28 -8.06 -2.37
N HIS A 70 12.23 -8.83 -1.85
CA HIS A 70 12.26 -9.20 -0.44
C HIS A 70 12.81 -7.99 0.32
N HIS A 71 11.93 -7.14 0.81
CA HIS A 71 12.35 -5.94 1.51
C HIS A 71 12.62 -6.25 2.99
N GLU A 72 13.45 -5.44 3.62
CA GLU A 72 13.70 -5.49 5.07
C GLU A 72 12.49 -5.04 5.88
N HIS A 73 12.60 -5.05 7.20
CA HIS A 73 11.58 -4.48 8.06
C HIS A 73 11.45 -2.96 7.85
N ILE A 74 10.22 -2.45 7.74
CA ILE A 74 9.92 -1.01 7.60
C ILE A 74 9.18 -0.53 8.87
N PRO A 75 9.89 -0.07 9.91
CA PRO A 75 9.28 0.27 11.21
C PRO A 75 8.25 1.40 11.13
N GLY A 76 8.44 2.32 10.19
CA GLY A 76 7.59 3.50 9.99
C GLY A 76 6.35 3.28 9.12
N PHE A 77 6.05 2.05 8.70
CA PHE A 77 4.92 1.78 7.82
C PHE A 77 3.58 2.15 8.48
N LYS A 78 2.81 3.01 7.81
CA LYS A 78 1.55 3.55 8.32
C LYS A 78 0.34 2.82 7.76
N THR A 79 -0.80 2.96 8.45
CA THR A 79 -2.12 2.61 7.96
C THR A 79 -2.71 3.76 7.14
N LYS A 80 -3.89 3.53 6.56
CA LYS A 80 -4.62 4.54 5.79
C LYS A 80 -4.93 5.80 6.61
N GLU A 81 -5.20 5.61 7.89
CA GLU A 81 -5.51 6.64 8.88
C GLU A 81 -4.26 7.42 9.32
N GLY A 82 -3.05 6.97 8.95
CA GLY A 82 -1.78 7.62 9.26
C GLY A 82 -1.09 7.13 10.53
N SER A 83 -1.73 6.25 11.30
CA SER A 83 -1.11 5.57 12.46
C SER A 83 -0.07 4.54 12.01
N ILE A 84 0.93 4.24 12.84
CA ILE A 84 1.86 3.13 12.57
C ILE A 84 1.09 1.81 12.56
N ASN A 85 1.28 1.02 11.49
CA ASN A 85 0.72 -0.33 11.39
C ASN A 85 1.30 -1.21 12.51
N VAL A 86 0.52 -2.15 13.03
CA VAL A 86 1.03 -3.14 14.00
C VAL A 86 0.62 -4.52 13.49
N THR A 87 1.58 -5.40 13.32
CA THR A 87 1.32 -6.76 12.85
C THR A 87 0.57 -7.59 13.89
N ALA A 88 0.00 -8.72 13.48
CA ALA A 88 -0.78 -9.59 14.36
C ALA A 88 -0.02 -10.10 15.60
N ASP A 89 1.31 -10.16 15.53
CA ASP A 89 2.20 -10.53 16.63
C ASP A 89 2.85 -9.33 17.34
N GLY A 90 2.35 -8.12 17.09
CA GLY A 90 2.72 -6.92 17.84
C GLY A 90 3.97 -6.19 17.35
N VAL A 91 4.47 -6.48 16.15
CA VAL A 91 5.61 -5.75 15.57
C VAL A 91 5.09 -4.47 14.89
N PRO A 92 5.50 -3.26 15.33
CA PRO A 92 5.14 -2.01 14.66
C PRO A 92 5.78 -1.93 13.26
N GLY A 93 5.09 -1.31 12.31
CA GLY A 93 5.52 -1.17 10.92
C GLY A 93 5.11 -2.33 10.01
N MET A 94 5.91 -2.59 8.99
CA MET A 94 5.73 -3.70 8.04
C MET A 94 6.90 -4.65 8.11
N LYS A 95 6.62 -5.93 8.33
CA LYS A 95 7.65 -6.96 8.40
C LYS A 95 8.35 -7.18 7.06
N SER A 96 9.59 -7.64 7.14
CA SER A 96 10.34 -8.22 6.04
C SER A 96 9.51 -9.28 5.31
N MET A 97 9.25 -9.06 4.03
CA MET A 97 8.52 -9.99 3.18
C MET A 97 8.80 -9.75 1.70
N ILE A 98 8.44 -10.73 0.87
CA ILE A 98 8.45 -10.59 -0.60
C ILE A 98 7.14 -9.93 -1.01
N MET A 99 7.24 -8.75 -1.63
CA MET A 99 6.08 -8.00 -2.11
C MET A 99 6.26 -7.61 -3.59
N PRO A 100 5.19 -7.62 -4.40
CA PRO A 100 5.20 -6.98 -5.70
C PRO A 100 5.21 -5.45 -5.56
N PHE A 101 6.09 -4.82 -6.32
CA PHE A 101 6.22 -3.38 -6.41
C PHE A 101 5.98 -2.95 -7.86
N PRO A 102 4.82 -2.33 -8.16
CA PRO A 102 4.68 -1.56 -9.40
C PRO A 102 5.81 -0.54 -9.51
N VAL A 103 6.22 -0.24 -10.74
CA VAL A 103 7.36 0.62 -11.02
C VAL A 103 6.84 1.83 -11.76
N ASP A 104 7.17 3.02 -11.26
CA ASP A 104 6.82 4.28 -11.90
C ASP A 104 7.42 4.35 -13.33
N GLU A 105 6.76 5.06 -14.24
CA GLU A 105 7.18 5.16 -15.64
C GLU A 105 8.60 5.73 -15.81
N GLY A 106 9.09 6.51 -14.84
CA GLY A 106 10.42 7.12 -14.86
C GLY A 106 11.56 6.20 -14.37
N VAL A 107 11.26 5.01 -13.86
CA VAL A 107 12.26 4.14 -13.23
C VAL A 107 12.81 3.11 -14.23
N ASP A 108 14.12 3.20 -14.50
CA ASP A 108 14.83 2.25 -15.35
C ASP A 108 15.33 1.03 -14.56
N LEU A 109 14.93 -0.17 -15.01
CA LEU A 109 15.39 -1.44 -14.45
C LEU A 109 16.50 -2.11 -15.28
N SER A 110 17.05 -1.41 -16.27
CA SER A 110 18.16 -1.91 -17.07
C SER A 110 19.39 -2.18 -16.19
N GLY A 111 19.97 -3.38 -16.33
CA GLY A 111 21.16 -3.79 -15.57
C GLY A 111 20.89 -4.37 -14.18
N PHE A 112 19.64 -4.41 -13.74
CA PHE A 112 19.25 -5.18 -12.55
C PHE A 112 19.08 -6.67 -12.89
N ALA A 113 19.34 -7.51 -11.91
CA ALA A 113 19.17 -8.96 -11.96
C ALA A 113 18.47 -9.47 -10.69
N VAL A 114 17.85 -10.65 -10.80
CA VAL A 114 17.38 -11.38 -9.62
C VAL A 114 18.58 -11.72 -8.73
N GLY A 115 18.47 -11.46 -7.43
CA GLY A 115 19.53 -11.59 -6.44
C GLY A 115 20.27 -10.29 -6.14
N ASP A 116 20.07 -9.23 -6.94
CA ASP A 116 20.68 -7.93 -6.65
C ASP A 116 20.14 -7.35 -5.34
N THR A 117 21.05 -6.85 -4.51
CA THR A 117 20.71 -6.04 -3.35
C THR A 117 20.48 -4.61 -3.82
N VAL A 118 19.37 -4.02 -3.37
CA VAL A 118 18.92 -2.71 -3.82
C VAL A 118 18.53 -1.84 -2.66
N LYS A 119 18.68 -0.53 -2.86
CA LYS A 119 18.09 0.52 -2.06
C LYS A 119 17.02 1.20 -2.89
N PHE A 120 15.82 1.35 -2.36
CA PHE A 120 14.71 1.89 -3.14
C PHE A 120 13.80 2.82 -2.33
N THR A 121 13.08 3.65 -3.07
CA THR A 121 12.04 4.52 -2.55
C THR A 121 10.72 4.08 -3.18
N PHE A 122 9.69 3.94 -2.36
CA PHE A 122 8.34 3.72 -2.85
C PHE A 122 7.35 4.65 -2.17
N VAL A 123 6.26 4.92 -2.89
CA VAL A 123 5.16 5.75 -2.42
C VAL A 123 3.93 4.88 -2.23
N VAL A 124 3.17 5.09 -1.16
CA VAL A 124 1.85 4.49 -0.94
C VAL A 124 0.78 5.56 -1.14
N HIS A 125 -0.12 5.34 -2.09
CA HIS A 125 -1.22 6.23 -2.44
C HIS A 125 -2.52 5.75 -1.79
N TRP A 126 -2.95 6.35 -0.69
CA TRP A 126 -4.10 5.90 0.11
C TRP A 126 -5.49 6.10 -0.51
N GLY A 127 -5.53 6.67 -1.72
CA GLY A 127 -6.73 6.84 -2.53
C GLY A 127 -6.45 6.85 -4.03
N GLY A 128 -5.28 6.32 -4.44
CA GLY A 128 -4.81 6.30 -5.82
C GLY A 128 -4.73 4.89 -6.42
N SER A 129 -4.46 4.82 -7.72
CA SER A 129 -4.11 3.60 -8.43
C SER A 129 -2.88 3.88 -9.30
N PRO A 130 -1.77 3.14 -9.15
CA PRO A 130 -1.61 2.01 -8.23
C PRO A 130 -1.67 2.45 -6.76
N ALA A 131 -1.92 1.50 -5.85
CA ALA A 131 -1.96 1.79 -4.42
C ALA A 131 -0.55 2.04 -3.84
N TRP A 132 0.49 1.56 -4.52
CA TRP A 132 1.88 1.89 -4.25
C TRP A 132 2.74 1.67 -5.49
N GLU A 133 3.88 2.36 -5.57
CA GLU A 133 4.84 2.21 -6.66
C GLU A 133 6.26 2.62 -6.23
N VAL A 134 7.27 2.01 -6.86
CA VAL A 134 8.68 2.37 -6.70
C VAL A 134 8.98 3.56 -7.59
N THR A 135 9.47 4.64 -6.98
CA THR A 135 9.83 5.89 -7.65
C THR A 135 11.34 6.08 -7.79
N ARG A 136 12.13 5.30 -7.05
CA ARG A 136 13.60 5.26 -7.18
C ARG A 136 14.11 3.89 -6.79
N ILE A 137 15.10 3.38 -7.53
CA ILE A 137 15.81 2.16 -7.19
C ILE A 137 17.28 2.30 -7.56
N GLU A 138 18.16 1.81 -6.69
CA GLU A 138 19.60 1.87 -6.84
C GLU A 138 20.19 0.50 -6.49
N LYS A 139 21.05 -0.02 -7.37
CA LYS A 139 21.80 -1.24 -7.11
C LYS A 139 22.91 -0.95 -6.10
N LEU A 140 22.96 -1.74 -5.03
CA LEU A 140 24.01 -1.65 -4.02
C LEU A 140 25.18 -2.59 -4.36
N PRO A 141 26.37 -2.37 -3.77
CA PRO A 141 27.50 -3.27 -3.92
C PRO A 141 27.15 -4.71 -3.53
N GLU A 142 27.76 -5.68 -4.21
CA GLU A 142 27.63 -7.10 -3.87
C GLU A 142 28.07 -7.36 -2.42
N GLY A 143 27.35 -8.25 -1.73
CA GLY A 143 27.62 -8.57 -0.33
C GLY A 143 27.08 -7.56 0.69
N THR A 144 26.35 -6.52 0.25
CA THR A 144 25.62 -5.67 1.18
C THR A 144 24.61 -6.50 1.95
N GLU A 145 24.69 -6.47 3.29
CA GLU A 145 23.78 -7.21 4.15
C GLU A 145 22.43 -6.50 4.25
N VAL A 146 21.35 -7.28 4.24
CA VAL A 146 19.98 -6.80 4.45
C VAL A 146 19.41 -7.51 5.67
N ASP A 147 18.84 -6.77 6.62
CA ASP A 147 18.29 -7.34 7.85
C ASP A 147 16.83 -7.78 7.68
N PHE A 148 16.62 -9.09 7.60
CA PHE A 148 15.29 -9.69 7.50
C PHE A 148 14.72 -10.14 8.86
N THR A 149 15.35 -9.79 9.99
CA THR A 149 15.00 -10.33 11.31
C THR A 149 13.78 -9.69 11.98
N ASN A 150 13.12 -8.71 11.34
CA ASN A 150 11.98 -7.97 11.89
C ASN A 150 12.26 -7.32 13.25
N LYS A 151 13.54 -7.08 13.56
CA LYS A 151 13.91 -6.39 14.78
C LYS A 151 13.49 -4.93 14.67
N VAL A 152 12.76 -4.49 15.67
CA VAL A 152 12.53 -3.07 15.90
C VAL A 152 13.81 -2.54 16.53
N THR A 153 14.78 -2.16 15.70
CA THR A 153 15.86 -1.30 16.16
C THR A 153 15.18 0.00 16.56
N GLU A 154 15.29 0.35 17.84
CA GLU A 154 14.54 1.42 18.53
C GLU A 154 13.98 2.47 17.57
N LEU A 155 12.64 2.60 17.51
CA LEU A 155 11.99 3.66 16.74
C LEU A 155 12.72 4.97 17.06
N PRO A 156 13.15 5.75 16.04
CA PRO A 156 13.83 7.00 16.32
C PRO A 156 12.97 7.80 17.29
N ALA A 157 13.52 8.07 18.47
CA ALA A 157 12.84 8.75 19.56
C ALA A 157 12.52 10.18 19.13
N ASN A 158 11.45 10.34 18.37
CA ASN A 158 11.05 11.63 17.86
C ASN A 158 9.55 11.61 17.55
N HIS A 159 8.72 11.64 18.60
CA HIS A 159 7.54 12.51 18.67
C HIS A 159 6.75 12.40 20.00
N THR A 160 7.39 12.34 21.17
CA THR A 160 6.63 12.38 22.44
C THR A 160 7.37 13.13 23.53
N ASP A 161 7.58 14.44 23.42
CA ASP A 161 8.09 15.24 24.55
C ASP A 161 7.67 16.73 24.54
N ASP A 162 6.38 17.04 24.39
CA ASP A 162 5.93 18.45 24.43
C ASP A 162 4.54 18.69 25.09
N HIS A 163 4.01 17.76 25.87
CA HIS A 163 2.78 18.01 26.65
C HIS A 163 2.99 17.98 28.19
N ALA A 164 4.24 17.95 28.64
CA ALA A 164 4.58 18.22 30.03
C ALA A 164 4.55 19.74 30.29
N GLY A 165 3.34 20.30 30.39
CA GLY A 165 3.17 21.73 30.69
C GLY A 165 1.73 22.22 30.57
N HIS A 166 0.77 21.50 31.13
CA HIS A 166 -0.50 22.13 31.52
C HIS A 166 -0.68 21.95 33.01
N ASP A 167 -0.08 22.88 33.72
CA ASP A 167 -0.18 23.04 35.15
C ASP A 167 -1.64 23.39 35.47
N HIS A 168 -2.41 22.42 35.97
CA HIS A 168 -3.66 22.74 36.65
C HIS A 168 -3.31 23.35 38.01
N ALA A 169 -2.93 24.63 37.99
CA ALA A 169 -2.86 25.46 39.17
C ALA A 169 -4.21 25.39 39.89
N GLY A 170 -4.15 25.03 41.17
CA GLY A 170 -5.29 24.67 41.98
C GLY A 170 -6.39 25.73 42.06
N HIS A 171 -7.60 25.23 42.32
CA HIS A 171 -8.65 25.98 43.00
C HIS A 171 -9.12 25.15 44.19
N ASP A 172 -8.40 25.31 45.29
CA ASP A 172 -8.94 25.11 46.63
C ASP A 172 -9.72 26.38 47.00
N HIS A 173 -11.02 26.25 47.22
CA HIS A 173 -11.79 27.20 48.03
C HIS A 173 -12.63 26.38 49.01
N GLY A 174 -12.01 26.07 50.14
CA GLY A 174 -12.41 26.65 51.42
C GLY A 174 -13.92 26.70 51.70
N SER A 175 -14.34 25.84 52.62
CA SER A 175 -15.62 25.78 53.31
C SER A 175 -16.12 27.11 53.88
N PRO A 176 -17.40 27.14 54.27
CA PRO A 176 -17.70 27.32 55.69
C PRO A 176 -18.24 26.05 56.36
#